data_AF-A0A349N5B8-F1
#
_entry.id   AF-A0A349N5B8-F1
#
_cell.length_a   1.000
_cell.length_b   1.000
_cell.length_c   1.000
_cell.angle_alpha   90.00
_cell.angle_beta   90.00
_cell.angle_gamma   90.00
#
_symmetry.space_group_name_H-M   'P 1'
#
loop_
_entity.id
_entity.type
_entity.pdbx_description
1 polymer ?
#
loop_
_entity_poly.entity_id
_entity_poly.type
_entity_poly.pdbx_seq_one_letter_code
_entity_poly.pdbx_strand_id
1 'polypeptide(L)'
;MIFNECMMKNSIRSIAKPLCTAFCALVLASCGVSKVVIEGSYPSPNVAKLPLSLAVVYDEPLRNFSYIEYSETGAEEFNIASGASHVALFDAVLPAMFESVVEAVSLEEAESLGVDAIFVPA
;
A
#
# COMPACT_ATOMS: atom_id res chain seq x y z
N MET A 1 -39.86 21.63 -49.66
CA MET A 1 -39.79 20.50 -48.71
C MET A 1 -38.36 19.95 -48.56
N ILE A 2 -37.31 20.80 -48.50
CA ILE A 2 -35.88 20.37 -48.43
C ILE A 2 -35.11 21.08 -47.28
N PHE A 3 -35.76 21.93 -46.48
CA PHE A 3 -35.07 22.71 -45.44
C PHE A 3 -35.07 22.04 -44.04
N ASN A 4 -35.78 20.92 -43.85
CA ASN A 4 -35.98 20.30 -42.52
C ASN A 4 -34.98 19.16 -42.20
N GLU A 5 -34.36 18.56 -43.23
CA GLU A 5 -33.44 17.42 -43.06
C GLU A 5 -32.01 17.82 -42.65
N CYS A 6 -31.63 19.09 -42.86
CA CYS A 6 -30.25 19.55 -42.65
C CYS A 6 -29.94 19.96 -41.19
N MET A 7 -30.96 20.37 -40.41
CA MET A 7 -30.76 20.82 -39.02
C MET A 7 -30.58 19.68 -38.01
N MET A 8 -31.10 18.48 -38.29
CA MET A 8 -30.90 17.32 -37.40
C MET A 8 -29.49 16.72 -37.48
N LYS A 9 -28.82 16.83 -38.63
CA LYS A 9 -27.51 16.18 -38.85
C LYS A 9 -26.33 16.94 -38.21
N ASN A 10 -26.48 18.24 -37.96
CA ASN A 10 -25.46 19.10 -37.35
C ASN A 10 -25.51 19.12 -35.82
N SER A 11 -26.67 18.91 -35.20
CA SER A 11 -26.80 18.84 -33.74
C SER A 11 -26.14 17.57 -33.16
N ILE A 12 -26.32 16.43 -33.83
CA ILE A 12 -25.73 15.14 -33.43
C ILE A 12 -24.19 15.18 -33.49
N ARG A 13 -23.61 15.90 -34.46
CA ARG A 13 -22.15 16.05 -34.64
C ARG A 13 -21.49 16.95 -33.59
N SER A 14 -22.23 17.91 -33.03
CA SER A 14 -21.69 18.87 -32.06
C SER A 14 -21.62 18.31 -30.64
N ILE A 15 -22.49 17.35 -30.31
CA ILE A 15 -22.58 16.71 -28.98
C ILE A 15 -21.72 15.43 -28.93
N ALA A 16 -21.48 14.79 -30.08
CA ALA A 16 -20.67 13.58 -30.17
C ALA A 16 -19.19 13.76 -29.75
N LYS A 17 -18.61 14.96 -29.98
CA LYS A 17 -17.20 15.24 -29.64
C LYS A 17 -16.94 15.29 -28.13
N PRO A 18 -17.64 16.11 -27.32
CA PRO A 18 -17.41 16.13 -25.87
C PRO A 18 -17.83 14.82 -25.20
N LEU A 19 -18.84 14.13 -25.74
CA LEU A 19 -19.30 12.85 -25.21
C LEU A 19 -18.26 11.74 -25.40
N CYS A 20 -17.60 11.67 -26.57
CA CYS A 20 -16.51 10.73 -26.81
C CYS A 20 -15.31 11.02 -25.90
N THR A 21 -14.94 12.29 -25.72
CA THR A 21 -13.82 12.67 -24.83
C THR A 21 -14.12 12.32 -23.37
N ALA A 22 -15.35 12.55 -22.89
CA ALA A 22 -15.77 12.17 -21.55
C ALA A 22 -15.78 10.65 -21.36
N PHE A 23 -16.25 9.90 -22.37
CA PHE A 23 -16.25 8.44 -22.35
C PHE A 23 -14.83 7.87 -22.33
N CYS A 24 -13.90 8.39 -23.14
CA CYS A 24 -12.50 7.97 -23.10
C CYS A 24 -11.82 8.29 -21.75
N ALA A 25 -12.16 9.42 -21.10
CA ALA A 25 -11.64 9.76 -19.78
C ALA A 25 -12.16 8.82 -18.68
N LEU A 26 -13.42 8.37 -18.78
CA LEU A 26 -14.01 7.38 -17.88
C LEU A 26 -13.36 5.99 -18.00
N VAL A 27 -12.98 5.58 -19.22
CA VAL A 27 -12.32 4.28 -19.44
C VAL A 27 -10.90 4.27 -18.86
N LEU A 28 -10.16 5.40 -18.93
CA LEU A 28 -8.81 5.52 -18.35
C LEU A 28 -8.82 5.53 -16.81
N ALA A 29 -9.92 5.93 -16.18
CA ALA A 29 -10.05 5.89 -14.71
C ALA A 29 -10.33 4.49 -14.15
N SER A 30 -10.61 3.49 -15.02
CA SER A 30 -10.96 2.12 -14.61
C SER A 30 -9.76 1.17 -14.50
N CYS A 31 -8.53 1.62 -14.76
CA CYS A 31 -7.32 0.85 -14.50
C CYS A 31 -7.00 0.85 -12.99
N GLY A 32 -7.88 0.25 -12.19
CA GLY A 32 -7.67 0.00 -10.77
C GLY A 32 -7.05 -1.38 -10.57
N VAL A 33 -5.80 -1.44 -10.11
CA VAL A 33 -5.12 -2.69 -9.76
C VAL A 33 -5.77 -3.33 -8.54
N SER A 34 -5.98 -4.64 -8.59
CA SER A 34 -6.46 -5.44 -7.45
C SER A 34 -5.43 -5.38 -6.32
N LYS A 35 -5.74 -4.62 -5.26
CA LYS A 35 -4.92 -4.53 -4.06
C LYS A 35 -5.37 -5.59 -3.07
N VAL A 36 -4.53 -6.59 -2.82
CA VAL A 36 -4.76 -7.58 -1.77
C VAL A 36 -3.96 -7.16 -0.55
N VAL A 37 -4.66 -6.82 0.53
CA VAL A 37 -4.05 -6.59 1.85
C VAL A 37 -4.00 -7.94 2.54
N ILE A 38 -2.80 -8.45 2.81
CA ILE A 38 -2.61 -9.71 3.52
C ILE A 38 -2.75 -9.44 5.01
N GLU A 39 -3.90 -9.83 5.57
CA GLU A 39 -4.13 -9.84 7.01
C GLU A 39 -3.43 -11.08 7.62
N GLY A 40 -2.23 -10.87 8.16
CA GLY A 40 -1.47 -11.91 8.87
C GLY A 40 -1.91 -12.02 10.33
N SER A 41 -2.17 -13.24 10.80
CA SER A 41 -2.33 -13.54 12.22
C SER A 41 -1.00 -14.02 12.78
N TYR A 42 -0.30 -13.18 13.53
CA TYR A 42 1.01 -13.47 14.11
C TYR A 42 0.85 -13.95 15.56
N PRO A 43 1.02 -15.25 15.86
CA PRO A 43 0.83 -15.76 17.22
C PRO A 43 1.93 -15.23 18.15
N SER A 44 1.57 -14.86 19.38
CA SER A 44 2.53 -14.43 20.40
C SER A 44 3.51 -15.56 20.74
N PRO A 45 4.83 -15.32 20.66
CA PRO A 45 5.85 -16.26 21.10
C PRO A 45 5.64 -16.74 22.54
N ASN A 46 5.75 -18.05 22.78
CA ASN A 46 5.72 -18.66 24.12
C ASN A 46 7.14 -18.83 24.67
N VAL A 47 7.87 -17.72 24.78
CA VAL A 47 9.25 -17.66 25.30
C VAL A 47 9.35 -16.59 26.36
N ALA A 48 10.25 -16.77 27.32
CA ALA A 48 10.54 -15.75 28.31
C ALA A 48 11.12 -14.52 27.62
N LYS A 49 10.60 -13.34 27.98
CA LYS A 49 11.08 -12.06 27.46
C LYS A 49 12.55 -11.88 27.80
N LEU A 50 13.30 -11.31 26.85
CA LEU A 50 14.64 -10.81 27.09
C LEU A 50 14.53 -9.54 27.97
N PRO A 51 15.33 -9.44 29.06
CA PRO A 51 15.34 -8.27 29.93
C PRO A 51 16.15 -7.14 29.30
N LEU A 52 15.76 -6.74 28.09
CA LEU A 52 16.38 -5.71 27.28
C LEU A 52 15.31 -4.76 26.77
N SER A 53 15.67 -3.48 26.68
CA SER A 53 14.91 -2.44 26.04
C SER A 53 15.35 -2.28 24.57
N LEU A 54 14.37 -2.19 23.67
CA LEU A 54 14.60 -2.12 22.24
C LEU A 54 13.94 -0.86 21.65
N ALA A 55 14.68 -0.09 20.86
CA ALA A 55 14.07 0.87 19.94
C ALA A 55 13.92 0.24 18.55
N VAL A 56 12.77 0.43 17.91
CA VAL A 56 12.56 0.03 16.51
C VAL A 56 12.38 1.26 15.63
N VAL A 57 13.06 1.29 14.49
CA VAL A 57 12.93 2.36 13.50
C VAL A 57 12.44 1.75 12.20
N TYR A 58 11.18 2.02 11.83
CA TYR A 58 10.64 1.61 10.55
C TYR A 58 10.88 2.71 9.51
N ASP A 59 11.72 2.43 8.52
CA ASP A 59 11.98 3.38 7.45
C ASP A 59 10.81 3.44 6.44
N GLU A 60 10.73 4.55 5.71
CA GLU A 60 9.66 4.77 4.73
C GLU A 60 9.65 3.72 3.59
N PRO A 61 10.81 3.24 3.09
CA PRO A 61 10.86 2.13 2.14
C PRO A 61 10.18 0.84 2.63
N LEU A 62 10.42 0.44 3.88
CA LEU A 62 9.80 -0.75 4.46
C LEU A 62 8.28 -0.56 4.60
N ARG A 63 7.83 0.58 5.14
CA ARG A 63 6.40 0.87 5.36
C ARG A 63 5.61 0.86 4.06
N ASN A 64 6.23 1.32 2.97
CA ASN A 64 5.60 1.42 1.65
C ASN A 64 5.99 0.29 0.70
N PHE A 65 6.60 -0.78 1.20
CA PHE A 65 7.02 -1.88 0.35
C PHE A 65 5.83 -2.51 -0.36
N SER A 66 5.88 -2.51 -1.69
CA SER A 66 4.90 -3.19 -2.54
C SER A 66 5.59 -3.88 -3.71
N TYR A 67 5.17 -5.12 -4.03
CA TYR A 67 5.71 -5.87 -5.16
C TYR A 67 4.57 -6.34 -6.09
N ILE A 68 4.86 -6.38 -7.40
CA ILE A 68 3.90 -6.86 -8.41
C ILE A 68 4.18 -8.34 -8.67
N GLU A 69 3.21 -9.18 -8.34
CA GLU A 69 3.20 -10.59 -8.67
C GLU A 69 2.29 -10.85 -9.87
N TYR A 70 2.76 -11.63 -10.83
CA TYR A 70 1.97 -12.07 -11.97
C TYR A 70 1.45 -13.49 -11.68
N SER A 71 0.18 -13.76 -12.00
CA SER A 71 -0.35 -15.12 -11.89
C SER A 71 0.44 -16.11 -12.75
N GLU A 72 0.37 -17.40 -12.46
CA GLU A 72 1.08 -18.44 -13.22
C GLU A 72 0.72 -18.45 -14.72
N THR A 73 -0.45 -17.92 -15.07
CA THR A 73 -0.93 -17.77 -16.46
C THR A 73 -0.61 -16.40 -17.07
N GLY A 74 -0.06 -15.47 -16.30
CA GLY A 74 0.32 -14.11 -16.72
C GLY A 74 -0.86 -13.19 -17.05
N ALA A 75 -2.10 -13.61 -16.76
CA ALA A 75 -3.30 -12.87 -17.11
C ALA A 75 -3.65 -11.76 -16.09
N GLU A 76 -3.10 -11.84 -14.87
CA GLU A 76 -3.46 -10.96 -13.76
C GLU A 76 -2.21 -10.43 -13.05
N GLU A 77 -2.18 -9.11 -12.81
CA GLU A 77 -1.18 -8.40 -12.03
C GLU A 77 -1.73 -8.14 -10.61
N PHE A 78 -1.06 -8.67 -9.59
CA PHE A 78 -1.38 -8.42 -8.18
C PHE A 78 -0.35 -7.46 -7.59
N ASN A 79 -0.80 -6.31 -7.07
CA ASN A 79 0.06 -5.45 -6.25
C ASN A 79 -0.08 -5.89 -4.79
N ILE A 80 0.95 -6.57 -4.30
CA ILE A 80 1.05 -7.02 -2.92
C ILE A 80 1.67 -5.90 -2.09
N ALA A 81 0.85 -5.20 -1.31
CA ALA A 81 1.30 -4.17 -0.39
C ALA A 81 1.76 -4.79 0.95
N SER A 82 2.98 -5.31 1.00
CA SER A 82 3.50 -6.03 2.17
C SER A 82 4.07 -5.13 3.28
N GLY A 83 4.35 -3.85 3.01
CA GLY A 83 5.00 -2.98 3.99
C GLY A 83 4.24 -2.84 5.31
N ALA A 84 2.92 -2.65 5.23
CA ALA A 84 2.05 -2.63 6.42
C ALA A 84 2.03 -3.99 7.15
N SER A 85 2.09 -5.10 6.42
CA SER A 85 2.16 -6.45 7.00
C SER A 85 3.50 -6.69 7.71
N HIS A 86 4.61 -6.16 7.19
CA HIS A 86 5.92 -6.24 7.85
C HIS A 86 5.93 -5.47 9.18
N VAL A 87 5.41 -4.24 9.19
CA VAL A 87 5.26 -3.47 10.44
C VAL A 87 4.38 -4.22 11.43
N ALA A 88 3.23 -4.73 10.99
CA ALA A 88 2.31 -5.49 11.85
C ALA A 88 2.95 -6.77 12.42
N LEU A 89 3.79 -7.46 11.65
CA LEU A 89 4.56 -8.61 12.13
C LEU A 89 5.50 -8.20 13.27
N PHE A 90 6.30 -7.15 13.06
CA PHE A 90 7.27 -6.71 14.06
C PHE A 90 6.59 -6.16 15.32
N ASP A 91 5.49 -5.42 15.16
CA ASP A 91 4.67 -4.91 16.28
C ASP A 91 4.01 -6.03 17.09
N ALA A 92 3.71 -7.17 16.47
CA ALA A 92 3.19 -8.34 17.19
C ALA A 92 4.29 -9.13 17.92
N VAL A 93 5.47 -9.25 17.30
CA VAL A 93 6.52 -10.16 17.76
C VAL A 93 7.47 -9.48 18.77
N LEU A 94 7.95 -8.27 18.48
CA LEU A 94 8.97 -7.60 19.30
C LEU A 94 8.49 -7.36 20.74
N PRO A 95 7.28 -6.85 21.01
CA PRO A 95 6.82 -6.62 22.39
C PRO A 95 6.64 -7.91 23.20
N ALA A 96 6.48 -9.05 22.51
CA ALA A 96 6.40 -10.36 23.15
C ALA A 96 7.79 -10.96 23.44
N MET A 97 8.84 -10.50 22.76
CA MET A 97 10.22 -10.97 22.92
C MET A 97 11.06 -10.11 23.87
N PHE A 98 10.76 -8.83 24.00
CA PHE A 98 11.53 -7.86 24.79
C PHE A 98 10.72 -7.30 25.96
N GLU A 99 11.41 -6.86 27.00
CA GLU A 99 10.79 -6.26 28.18
C GLU A 99 10.15 -4.91 27.87
N SER A 100 10.82 -4.10 27.04
CA SER A 100 10.32 -2.81 26.56
C SER A 100 10.66 -2.63 25.08
N VAL A 101 9.69 -2.15 24.31
CA VAL A 101 9.87 -1.80 22.89
C VAL A 101 9.28 -0.43 22.64
N VAL A 102 10.05 0.45 21.98
CA VAL A 102 9.62 1.81 21.62
C VAL A 102 9.86 2.03 20.13
N GLU A 103 8.85 2.46 19.38
CA GLU A 103 9.06 2.93 18.00
C GLU A 103 9.67 4.33 18.05
N ALA A 104 10.77 4.52 17.33
CA ALA A 104 11.43 5.80 17.14
C ALA A 104 11.30 6.24 15.68
N VAL A 105 11.14 7.54 15.44
CA VAL A 105 10.94 8.12 14.12
C VAL A 105 12.24 8.16 13.31
N SER A 106 13.39 8.19 13.99
CA SER A 106 14.70 8.17 13.37
C SER A 106 15.74 7.42 14.20
N LEU A 107 16.88 7.11 13.56
CA LEU A 107 18.01 6.51 14.25
C LEU A 107 18.57 7.43 15.35
N GLU A 108 18.62 8.74 15.10
CA GLU A 108 19.08 9.73 16.09
C GLU A 108 18.14 9.81 17.30
N GLU A 109 16.82 9.70 17.09
CA GLU A 109 15.88 9.60 18.20
C GLU A 109 16.11 8.30 18.98
N ALA A 110 16.23 7.16 18.29
CA ALA A 110 16.48 5.87 18.93
C ALA A 110 17.76 5.85 19.78
N GLU A 111 18.84 6.48 19.31
CA GLU A 111 20.09 6.63 20.06
C GLU A 111 19.92 7.48 21.32
N SER A 112 19.02 8.48 21.28
CA SER A 112 18.74 9.35 22.43
C SER A 112 17.88 8.70 23.54
N LEU A 113 17.20 7.59 23.23
CA LEU A 113 16.31 6.90 24.17
C LEU A 113 17.04 6.05 25.22
N GLY A 114 18.36 5.82 25.05
CA GLY A 114 19.16 5.05 26.00
C GLY A 114 18.75 3.58 26.11
N VAL A 115 18.21 3.01 25.03
CA VAL A 115 17.83 1.60 24.92
C VAL A 115 19.06 0.70 24.80
N ASP A 116 18.89 -0.59 25.12
CA ASP A 116 19.98 -1.58 25.04
C ASP A 116 20.31 -1.97 23.60
N ALA A 117 19.33 -1.87 22.70
CA ALA A 117 19.51 -2.16 21.27
C ALA A 117 18.58 -1.32 20.39
N ILE A 118 19.03 -1.07 19.16
CA ILE A 118 18.24 -0.43 18.10
C ILE A 118 18.06 -1.44 16.97
N PHE A 119 16.82 -1.67 16.56
CA PHE A 119 16.45 -2.54 15.47
C PHE A 119 15.97 -1.72 14.27
N VAL A 120 16.64 -1.91 13.13
CA VAL A 120 16.30 -1.27 11.86
C VAL A 120 16.06 -2.38 10.83
N PRO A 121 14.82 -2.83 10.63
CA PRO A 121 14.47 -3.82 9.61
C PRO A 121 14.63 -3.23 8.20
N ALA A 122 15.10 -4.06 7.27
CA ALA A 122 15.32 -3.72 5.86
C ALA A 122 14.39 -4.52 4.93
#